data_AF-A0A538ARW1-F1
#
_entry.id   AF-A0A538ARW1-F1
#
_cell.length_a   1.000
_cell.length_b   1.000
_cell.length_c   1.000
_cell.angle_alpha   90.00
_cell.angle_beta   90.00
_cell.angle_gamma   90.00
#
_symmetry.space_group_name_H-M   'P 1'
#
loop_
_entity.id
_entity.type
_entity.pdbx_description
1 polymer ?
#
loop_
_entity_poly.entity_id
_entity_poly.type
_entity_poly.pdbx_seq_one_letter_code
_entity_poly.pdbx_strand_id
1 'polypeptide(L)'
;MATTEPEPPPFSAADIANRTFARRRKGVNPDEVQAFLQSLAEQVARLQAQVDWHRARTDFLERQTAGAKDAAYARLAKDFQEVVRAADTASARVRAEADAEAKRTVAAAHDEADEIVAGAKSEAEGVIAAAKARAERITSEATTTVAEQPERRSELEGKIWDHPAERPEWFVTMPTDPKAWEPEAAPEPEPPPAAPNEDADDLDIRFDRSLFELLDDRADDR
;
A
#
# COMPACT_ATOMS: atom_id res chain seq x y z
N MET A 1 -30.79 4.38 43.21
CA MET A 1 -31.03 4.44 44.66
C MET A 1 -32.26 5.28 44.88
N ALA A 2 -33.29 4.74 45.52
CA ALA A 2 -34.53 5.46 45.78
C ALA A 2 -34.26 6.55 46.83
N THR A 3 -34.30 7.81 46.42
CA THR A 3 -34.39 8.96 47.32
C THR A 3 -35.77 8.93 47.96
N THR A 4 -35.88 8.27 49.11
CA THR A 4 -37.02 8.41 50.00
C THR A 4 -37.03 9.85 50.50
N GLU A 5 -37.88 10.67 49.87
CA GLU A 5 -38.25 11.99 50.36
C GLU A 5 -38.70 11.84 51.83
N PRO A 6 -38.04 12.50 52.79
CA PRO A 6 -38.39 12.34 54.19
C PRO A 6 -39.80 12.90 54.40
N GLU A 7 -40.71 12.02 54.81
CA GLU A 7 -42.10 12.33 55.15
C GLU A 7 -42.12 13.55 56.08
N PRO A 8 -42.94 14.58 55.81
CA PRO A 8 -42.97 15.78 56.63
C PRO A 8 -43.27 15.38 58.08
N PRO A 9 -42.60 16.02 59.07
CA PRO A 9 -42.78 15.65 60.45
C PRO A 9 -44.27 15.78 60.82
N PRO A 10 -44.83 14.81 61.57
CA PRO A 10 -46.28 14.73 61.81
C PRO A 10 -46.86 15.90 62.60
N PHE A 11 -46.02 16.76 63.19
CA PHE A 11 -46.41 17.97 63.92
C PHE A 11 -45.43 19.11 63.65
N SER A 12 -45.93 20.31 63.37
CA SER A 12 -45.12 21.52 63.31
C SER A 12 -44.76 22.00 64.72
N ALA A 13 -43.72 22.86 64.83
CA ALA A 13 -43.39 23.51 66.11
C ALA A 13 -44.60 24.24 66.72
N ALA A 14 -45.44 24.86 65.88
CA ALA A 14 -46.66 25.53 66.31
C ALA A 14 -47.74 24.56 66.84
N ASP A 15 -47.84 23.36 66.25
CA ASP A 15 -48.77 22.32 66.70
C ASP A 15 -48.36 21.73 68.06
N ILE A 16 -47.05 21.67 68.33
CA ILE A 16 -46.49 21.21 69.61
C ILE A 16 -46.75 22.25 70.70
N ALA A 17 -46.50 23.54 70.43
CA ALA A 17 -46.67 24.62 71.41
C ALA A 17 -48.13 24.81 71.85
N ASN A 18 -49.10 24.55 70.96
CA ASN A 18 -50.52 24.76 71.21
C ASN A 18 -51.27 23.47 71.64
N ARG A 19 -50.56 22.38 71.91
CA ARG A 19 -51.19 21.11 72.25
C ARG A 19 -51.77 21.12 73.67
N THR A 20 -53.06 20.82 73.80
CA THR A 20 -53.73 20.68 75.10
C THR A 20 -54.06 19.22 75.43
N PHE A 21 -53.96 18.84 76.70
CA PHE A 21 -54.29 17.48 77.19
C PHE A 21 -55.50 17.46 78.12
N ALA A 22 -56.23 16.34 78.16
CA ALA A 22 -57.38 16.17 79.04
C ALA A 22 -56.96 16.03 80.52
N ARG A 23 -57.65 16.75 81.42
CA ARG A 23 -57.32 16.79 82.86
C ARG A 23 -57.95 15.60 83.61
N ARG A 24 -57.19 14.92 84.46
CA ARG A 24 -57.64 13.79 85.31
C ARG A 24 -57.41 14.11 86.80
N ARG A 25 -58.11 13.40 87.70
CA ARG A 25 -58.13 13.64 89.16
C ARG A 25 -56.77 13.44 89.85
N LYS A 26 -55.82 12.77 89.19
CA LYS A 26 -54.40 12.60 89.57
C LYS A 26 -53.60 12.72 88.28
N GLY A 27 -52.61 13.60 88.21
CA GLY A 27 -51.88 13.87 86.97
C GLY A 27 -50.76 14.90 87.11
N VAL A 28 -50.03 15.12 86.01
CA VAL A 28 -48.91 16.07 85.90
C VAL A 28 -49.43 17.51 85.95
N ASN A 29 -48.62 18.43 86.48
CA ASN A 29 -48.92 19.86 86.52
C ASN A 29 -49.05 20.43 85.09
N PRO A 30 -50.19 21.03 84.70
CA PRO A 30 -50.39 21.54 83.34
C PRO A 30 -49.40 22.65 82.97
N ASP A 31 -48.96 23.47 83.92
CA ASP A 31 -48.06 24.59 83.64
C ASP A 31 -46.65 24.11 83.27
N GLU A 32 -46.18 23.05 83.95
CA GLU A 32 -44.89 22.40 83.64
C GLU A 32 -44.92 21.71 82.26
N VAL A 33 -46.04 21.06 81.92
CA VAL A 33 -46.23 20.45 80.60
C VAL A 33 -46.19 21.53 79.51
N GLN A 34 -46.86 22.68 79.74
CA GLN A 34 -46.88 23.78 78.78
C GLN A 34 -45.49 24.37 78.57
N ALA A 35 -44.72 24.60 79.65
CA ALA A 35 -43.35 25.08 79.56
C ALA A 35 -42.43 24.10 78.80
N PHE A 36 -42.61 22.79 79.02
CA PHE A 36 -41.89 21.76 78.29
C PHE A 36 -42.24 21.74 76.79
N LEU A 37 -43.53 21.83 76.45
CA LEU A 37 -43.99 21.90 75.06
C LEU A 37 -43.44 23.14 74.32
N GLN A 38 -43.33 24.28 75.00
CA GLN A 38 -42.71 25.49 74.43
C GLN A 38 -41.22 25.26 74.12
N SER A 39 -40.45 24.72 75.07
CA SER A 39 -39.03 24.39 74.85
C SER A 39 -38.84 23.37 73.71
N LEU A 40 -39.71 22.36 73.65
CA LEU A 40 -39.70 21.38 72.57
C LEU A 40 -40.03 22.02 71.22
N ALA A 41 -41.03 22.91 71.16
CA ALA A 41 -41.39 23.64 69.95
C ALA A 41 -40.23 24.50 69.45
N GLU A 42 -39.52 25.21 70.34
CA GLU A 42 -38.33 25.99 69.98
C GLU A 42 -37.20 25.11 69.42
N GLN A 43 -36.96 23.95 70.03
CA GLN A 43 -35.95 23.01 69.55
C GLN A 43 -36.32 22.45 68.17
N VAL A 44 -37.59 22.09 67.96
CA VAL A 44 -38.11 21.63 66.67
C VAL A 44 -37.99 22.71 65.61
N ALA A 45 -38.36 23.97 65.92
CA ALA A 45 -38.22 25.09 65.00
C ALA A 45 -36.76 25.33 64.59
N ARG A 46 -35.83 25.23 65.55
CA ARG A 46 -34.39 25.34 65.27
C ARG A 46 -33.88 24.23 64.36
N LEU A 47 -34.30 22.99 64.61
CA LEU A 47 -33.92 21.84 63.77
C LEU A 47 -34.50 21.96 62.36
N GLN A 48 -35.76 22.36 62.23
CA GLN A 48 -36.40 22.61 60.93
C GLN A 48 -35.64 23.69 60.14
N ALA A 49 -35.31 24.81 60.78
CA ALA A 49 -34.53 25.86 60.14
C ALA A 49 -33.13 25.39 59.71
N GLN A 50 -32.46 24.53 60.50
CA GLN A 50 -31.19 23.93 60.11
C GLN A 50 -31.34 23.00 58.91
N VAL A 51 -32.38 22.15 58.90
CA VAL A 51 -32.67 21.24 57.78
C VAL A 51 -32.92 22.03 56.49
N ASP A 52 -33.73 23.09 56.55
CA ASP A 52 -34.02 23.94 55.39
C ASP A 52 -32.76 24.66 54.90
N TRP A 53 -31.92 25.15 55.81
CA TRP A 53 -30.63 25.73 55.47
C TRP A 53 -29.71 24.73 54.78
N HIS A 54 -29.61 23.50 55.31
CA HIS A 54 -28.82 22.44 54.71
C HIS A 54 -29.33 22.04 53.32
N ARG A 55 -30.65 21.92 53.15
CA ARG A 55 -31.27 21.62 51.85
C ARG A 55 -30.96 22.70 50.82
N ALA A 56 -31.21 23.96 51.16
CA ALA A 56 -30.90 25.09 50.28
C ALA A 56 -29.41 25.15 49.93
N ARG A 57 -28.53 24.82 50.88
CA ARG A 57 -27.08 24.76 50.64
C ARG A 57 -26.70 23.62 49.69
N THR A 58 -27.28 22.45 49.86
CA THR A 58 -27.04 21.30 48.97
C THR A 58 -27.53 21.61 47.56
N ASP A 59 -28.75 22.11 47.40
CA ASP A 59 -29.32 22.48 46.09
C ASP A 59 -28.45 23.51 45.37
N PHE A 60 -27.92 24.50 46.11
CA PHE A 60 -27.01 25.50 45.55
C PHE A 60 -25.71 24.86 45.04
N LEU A 61 -25.09 23.98 45.83
CA LEU A 61 -23.85 23.30 45.46
C LEU A 61 -24.07 22.32 44.29
N GLU A 62 -25.19 21.62 44.25
CA GLU A 62 -25.55 20.74 43.14
C GLU A 62 -25.69 21.53 41.84
N ARG A 63 -26.42 22.65 41.84
CA ARG A 63 -26.52 23.53 40.67
C ARG A 63 -25.17 24.08 40.23
N GLN A 64 -24.33 24.48 41.19
CA GLN A 64 -22.99 24.98 40.90
C GLN A 64 -22.11 23.91 40.26
N THR A 65 -22.12 22.68 40.80
CA THR A 65 -21.34 21.56 40.27
C THR A 65 -21.85 21.08 38.91
N ALA A 66 -23.17 21.07 38.70
CA ALA A 66 -23.78 20.79 37.40
C ALA A 66 -23.33 21.82 36.35
N GLY A 67 -23.44 23.12 36.64
CA GLY A 67 -22.99 24.16 35.72
C GLY A 67 -21.49 24.12 35.43
N ALA A 68 -20.66 23.77 36.44
CA ALA A 68 -19.23 23.59 36.24
C ALA A 68 -18.91 22.38 35.33
N LYS A 69 -19.63 21.27 35.50
CA LYS A 69 -19.51 20.08 34.63
C LYS A 69 -19.92 20.40 33.20
N ASP A 70 -21.06 21.06 33.00
CA ASP A 70 -21.54 21.44 31.66
C ASP A 70 -20.54 22.34 30.94
N ALA A 71 -19.98 23.32 31.65
CA ALA A 71 -18.93 24.18 31.10
C ALA A 71 -17.65 23.41 30.76
N ALA A 72 -17.25 22.43 31.58
CA ALA A 72 -16.11 21.58 31.29
C ALA A 72 -16.36 20.68 30.07
N TYR A 73 -17.54 20.08 29.95
CA TYR A 73 -17.93 19.28 28.79
C TYR A 73 -17.99 20.12 27.51
N ALA A 74 -18.52 21.34 27.58
CA ALA A 74 -18.56 22.25 26.44
C ALA A 74 -17.16 22.62 25.94
N ARG A 75 -16.21 22.84 26.86
CA ARG A 75 -14.80 23.09 26.51
C ARG A 75 -14.16 21.85 25.88
N LEU A 76 -14.32 20.68 26.51
CA LEU A 76 -13.77 19.43 25.99
C LEU A 76 -14.33 19.10 24.59
N ALA A 77 -15.63 19.31 24.36
CA ALA A 77 -16.25 19.10 23.07
C ALA A 77 -15.68 20.05 22.00
N LYS A 78 -15.45 21.32 22.36
CA LYS A 78 -14.81 22.29 21.47
C LYS A 78 -13.38 21.89 21.14
N ASP A 79 -12.58 21.56 22.14
CA ASP A 79 -11.17 21.16 21.97
C ASP A 79 -11.08 19.90 21.09
N PHE A 80 -11.95 18.91 21.32
CA PHE A 80 -12.03 17.72 20.48
C PHE A 80 -12.36 18.06 19.03
N GLN A 81 -13.33 18.95 18.78
CA GLN A 81 -13.65 19.39 17.42
C GLN A 81 -12.49 20.13 16.75
N GLU A 82 -11.71 20.91 17.49
CA GLU A 82 -10.52 21.57 16.96
C GLU A 82 -9.44 20.55 16.58
N VAL A 83 -9.19 19.53 17.42
CA VAL A 83 -8.26 18.44 17.13
C VAL A 83 -8.69 17.65 15.89
N VAL A 84 -9.97 17.29 15.77
CA VAL A 84 -10.49 16.58 14.59
C VAL A 84 -10.30 17.40 13.33
N ARG A 85 -10.64 18.70 13.34
CA ARG A 85 -10.44 19.57 12.18
C ARG A 85 -8.95 19.72 11.80
N ALA A 86 -8.07 19.81 12.79
CA ALA A 86 -6.64 19.87 12.56
C ALA A 86 -6.11 18.57 11.93
N ALA A 87 -6.58 17.41 12.42
CA ALA A 87 -6.24 16.10 11.88
C ALA A 87 -6.74 15.91 10.43
N ASP A 88 -7.97 16.34 10.13
CA ASP A 88 -8.52 16.29 8.78
C ASP A 88 -7.70 17.16 7.81
N THR A 89 -7.33 18.37 8.25
CA THR A 89 -6.51 19.29 7.44
C THR A 89 -5.12 18.71 7.18
N ALA A 90 -4.49 18.12 8.19
CA ALA A 90 -3.20 17.46 8.04
C ALA A 90 -3.29 16.24 7.09
N SER A 91 -4.31 15.41 7.25
CA SER A 91 -4.57 14.25 6.37
C SER A 91 -4.79 14.67 4.92
N ALA A 92 -5.57 15.73 4.68
CA ALA A 92 -5.79 16.27 3.34
C ALA A 92 -4.49 16.76 2.69
N ARG A 93 -3.62 17.41 3.47
CA ARG A 93 -2.31 17.86 3.01
C ARG A 93 -1.40 16.70 2.62
N VAL A 94 -1.30 15.69 3.48
CA VAL A 94 -0.48 14.49 3.20
C VAL A 94 -0.97 13.78 1.94
N ARG A 95 -2.29 13.62 1.77
CA ARG A 95 -2.86 13.03 0.55
C ARG A 95 -2.52 13.84 -0.69
N ALA A 96 -2.71 15.16 -0.64
CA ALA A 96 -2.41 16.03 -1.78
C ALA A 96 -0.91 16.01 -2.15
N GLU A 97 -0.02 15.95 -1.16
CA GLU A 97 1.42 15.85 -1.37
C GLU A 97 1.81 14.49 -1.97
N ALA A 98 1.28 13.39 -1.42
CA ALA A 98 1.48 12.04 -1.94
C ALA A 98 0.97 11.90 -3.38
N ASP A 99 -0.22 12.41 -3.70
CA ASP A 99 -0.76 12.39 -5.05
C ASP A 99 0.11 13.20 -6.03
N ALA A 100 0.63 14.35 -5.59
CA ALA A 100 1.50 15.17 -6.41
C ALA A 100 2.87 14.50 -6.65
N GLU A 101 3.41 13.82 -5.64
CA GLU A 101 4.64 13.06 -5.75
C GLU A 101 4.48 11.82 -6.63
N ALA A 102 3.40 11.04 -6.43
CA ALA A 102 3.09 9.88 -7.26
C ALA A 102 2.97 10.26 -8.75
N LYS A 103 2.28 11.35 -9.06
CA LYS A 103 2.19 11.87 -10.43
C LYS A 103 3.56 12.26 -11.01
N ARG A 104 4.42 12.89 -10.21
CA ARG A 104 5.79 13.24 -10.63
C ARG A 104 6.62 12.00 -10.92
N THR A 105 6.56 10.98 -10.04
CA THR A 105 7.28 9.72 -10.24
C THR A 105 6.81 8.97 -11.47
N VAL A 106 5.50 8.88 -11.70
CA VAL A 106 4.94 8.23 -12.89
C VAL A 106 5.34 8.97 -14.16
N ALA A 107 5.27 10.31 -14.17
CA ALA A 107 5.71 11.10 -15.32
C ALA A 107 7.21 10.89 -15.61
N ALA A 108 8.06 10.95 -14.58
CA ALA A 108 9.49 10.72 -14.73
C ALA A 108 9.81 9.31 -15.27
N ALA A 109 9.11 8.29 -14.79
CA ALA A 109 9.27 6.92 -15.29
C ALA A 109 8.84 6.77 -16.75
N HIS A 110 7.79 7.48 -17.18
CA HIS A 110 7.39 7.51 -18.59
C HIS A 110 8.43 8.21 -19.46
N ASP A 111 8.93 9.37 -19.03
CA ASP A 111 9.97 10.11 -19.77
C ASP A 111 11.25 9.27 -19.92
N GLU A 112 11.67 8.58 -18.87
CA GLU A 112 12.82 7.66 -18.89
C GLU A 112 12.58 6.47 -19.83
N ALA A 113 11.38 5.87 -19.78
CA ALA A 113 11.02 4.78 -20.69
C ALA A 113 11.05 5.22 -22.16
N ASP A 114 10.52 6.40 -22.47
CA ASP A 114 10.52 6.96 -23.81
C ASP A 114 11.95 7.25 -24.30
N GLU A 115 12.83 7.75 -23.43
CA GLU A 115 14.25 7.94 -23.74
C GLU A 115 14.96 6.62 -24.06
N ILE A 116 14.73 5.58 -23.26
CA ILE A 116 15.28 4.24 -23.48
C ILE A 116 14.80 3.68 -24.83
N VAL A 117 13.51 3.78 -25.13
CA VAL A 117 12.93 3.29 -26.39
C VAL A 117 13.51 4.06 -27.59
N ALA A 118 13.62 5.39 -27.48
CA ALA A 118 14.22 6.23 -28.51
C ALA A 118 15.69 5.88 -28.75
N GLY A 119 16.47 5.69 -27.69
CA GLY A 119 17.86 5.26 -27.74
C GLY A 119 18.02 3.90 -28.42
N ALA A 120 17.28 2.89 -27.96
CA ALA A 120 17.29 1.55 -28.53
C ALA A 120 16.92 1.53 -30.02
N LYS A 121 15.93 2.35 -30.43
CA LYS A 121 15.56 2.49 -31.84
C LYS A 121 16.69 3.10 -32.67
N SER A 122 17.31 4.18 -32.18
CA SER A 122 18.44 4.82 -32.85
C SER A 122 19.62 3.85 -33.01
N GLU A 123 19.93 3.07 -31.98
CA GLU A 123 20.99 2.05 -32.04
C GLU A 123 20.65 0.94 -33.05
N ALA A 124 19.42 0.44 -33.04
CA ALA A 124 18.96 -0.57 -34.00
C ALA A 124 19.04 -0.08 -35.44
N GLU A 125 18.61 1.16 -35.71
CA GLU A 125 18.75 1.79 -37.02
C GLU A 125 20.22 1.92 -37.44
N GLY A 126 21.11 2.29 -36.51
CA GLY A 126 22.56 2.34 -36.73
C GLY A 126 23.16 0.97 -37.09
N VAL A 127 22.77 -0.09 -36.38
CA VAL A 127 23.21 -1.46 -36.66
C VAL A 127 22.73 -1.91 -38.05
N ILE A 128 21.46 -1.65 -38.40
CA ILE A 128 20.91 -1.99 -39.71
C ILE A 128 21.66 -1.24 -40.83
N ALA A 129 21.92 0.05 -40.64
CA ALA A 129 22.66 0.85 -41.62
C ALA A 129 24.10 0.33 -41.81
N ALA A 130 24.80 0.02 -40.71
CA ALA A 130 26.15 -0.54 -40.75
C ALA A 130 26.20 -1.92 -41.43
N ALA A 131 25.21 -2.78 -41.14
CA ALA A 131 25.08 -4.09 -41.77
C ALA A 131 24.85 -3.98 -43.28
N LYS A 132 23.96 -3.07 -43.71
CA LYS A 132 23.70 -2.78 -45.13
C LYS A 132 24.96 -2.27 -45.85
N ALA A 133 25.65 -1.28 -45.28
CA ALA A 133 26.89 -0.77 -45.85
C ALA A 133 27.98 -1.85 -45.98
N ARG A 134 28.07 -2.76 -45.01
CA ARG A 134 28.99 -3.90 -45.07
C ARG A 134 28.59 -4.89 -46.16
N ALA A 135 27.30 -5.20 -46.28
CA ALA A 135 26.79 -6.08 -47.33
C ALA A 135 27.06 -5.49 -48.72
N GLU A 136 26.78 -4.20 -48.93
CA GLU A 136 27.07 -3.49 -50.18
C GLU A 136 28.56 -3.55 -50.52
N ARG A 137 29.45 -3.30 -49.54
CA ARG A 137 30.90 -3.42 -49.74
C ARG A 137 31.29 -4.82 -50.21
N ILE A 138 30.84 -5.87 -49.50
CA ILE A 138 31.12 -7.27 -49.87
C ILE A 138 30.58 -7.58 -51.28
N THR A 139 29.37 -7.11 -51.62
CA THR A 139 28.83 -7.33 -52.97
C THR A 139 29.63 -6.61 -54.04
N SER A 140 30.10 -5.38 -53.79
CA SER A 140 30.93 -4.64 -54.73
C SER A 140 32.28 -5.34 -54.95
N GLU A 141 32.95 -5.77 -53.88
CA GLU A 141 34.19 -6.56 -53.94
C GLU A 141 34.00 -7.91 -54.66
N ALA A 142 32.87 -8.58 -54.42
CA ALA A 142 32.52 -9.80 -55.13
C ALA A 142 32.30 -9.54 -56.63
N THR A 143 31.61 -8.46 -57.00
CA THR A 143 31.41 -8.12 -58.42
C THR A 143 32.70 -7.73 -59.13
N THR A 144 33.63 -7.02 -58.47
CA THR A 144 34.93 -6.68 -59.07
C THR A 144 35.78 -7.93 -59.23
N THR A 145 35.83 -8.81 -58.23
CA THR A 145 36.59 -10.07 -58.35
C THR A 145 36.02 -10.99 -59.42
N VAL A 146 34.70 -11.08 -59.55
CA VAL A 146 34.03 -11.82 -60.64
C VAL A 146 34.32 -11.18 -62.00
N ALA A 147 34.37 -9.85 -62.11
CA ALA A 147 34.73 -9.15 -63.35
C ALA A 147 36.22 -9.31 -63.71
N GLU A 148 37.12 -9.46 -62.74
CA GLU A 148 38.55 -9.77 -62.97
C GLU A 148 38.81 -11.24 -63.34
N GLN A 149 37.90 -12.17 -62.98
CA GLN A 149 38.05 -13.59 -63.33
C GLN A 149 38.11 -13.89 -64.83
N PRO A 150 37.27 -13.33 -65.72
CA PRO A 150 37.40 -13.58 -67.15
C PRO A 150 38.71 -13.03 -67.71
N GLU A 151 39.22 -11.91 -67.20
CA GLU A 151 40.52 -11.37 -67.60
C GLU A 151 41.67 -12.30 -67.16
N ARG A 152 41.70 -12.69 -65.88
CA ARG A 152 42.68 -13.68 -65.38
C ARG A 152 42.58 -15.02 -66.11
N ARG A 153 41.35 -15.48 -66.39
CA ARG A 153 41.11 -16.71 -67.15
C ARG A 153 41.64 -16.57 -68.57
N SER A 154 41.39 -15.45 -69.25
CA SER A 154 41.91 -15.21 -70.60
C SER A 154 43.44 -15.10 -70.63
N GLU A 155 44.06 -14.52 -69.59
CA GLU A 155 45.51 -14.45 -69.44
C GLU A 155 46.13 -15.85 -69.19
N LEU A 156 45.48 -16.67 -68.35
CA LEU A 156 45.89 -18.05 -68.12
C LEU A 156 45.68 -18.92 -69.36
N GLU A 157 44.54 -18.80 -70.05
CA GLU A 157 44.30 -19.49 -71.32
C GLU A 157 45.33 -19.06 -72.38
N GLY A 158 45.69 -17.78 -72.44
CA GLY A 158 46.81 -17.29 -73.24
C GLY A 158 48.13 -18.00 -72.90
N LYS A 159 48.52 -18.04 -71.62
CA LYS A 159 49.76 -18.73 -71.17
C LYS A 159 49.74 -20.24 -71.44
N ILE A 160 48.58 -20.88 -71.35
CA ILE A 160 48.42 -22.31 -71.64
C ILE A 160 48.56 -22.60 -73.14
N TRP A 161 48.06 -21.70 -74.00
CA TRP A 161 48.13 -21.86 -75.45
C TRP A 161 49.42 -21.31 -76.09
N ASP A 162 50.13 -20.41 -75.40
CA ASP A 162 51.41 -19.83 -75.85
C ASP A 162 52.63 -20.65 -75.36
N HIS A 163 52.39 -21.69 -74.55
CA HIS A 163 53.39 -22.73 -74.31
C HIS A 163 53.41 -23.68 -75.53
N PRO A 164 54.53 -23.81 -76.27
CA PRO A 164 54.64 -24.85 -77.29
C PRO A 164 54.41 -26.20 -76.60
N ALA A 165 53.56 -27.03 -77.20
CA ALA A 165 53.11 -28.31 -76.67
C ALA A 165 54.28 -29.28 -76.38
N GLU A 166 54.98 -29.09 -75.27
CA GLU A 166 55.76 -30.14 -74.63
C GLU A 166 54.76 -31.01 -73.88
N ARG A 167 54.25 -32.03 -74.59
CA ARG A 167 53.50 -33.14 -73.99
C ARG A 167 54.35 -33.71 -72.84
N PRO A 168 53.90 -33.60 -71.57
CA PRO A 168 54.60 -34.27 -70.49
C PRO A 168 54.53 -35.79 -70.69
N GLU A 169 55.64 -36.51 -70.51
CA GLU A 169 55.71 -37.96 -70.77
C GLU A 169 54.73 -38.80 -69.94
N TRP A 170 54.19 -38.28 -68.83
CA TRP A 170 53.19 -38.97 -68.02
C TRP A 170 51.79 -39.03 -68.68
N PHE A 171 51.54 -38.24 -69.73
CA PHE A 171 50.25 -38.25 -70.46
C PHE A 171 50.06 -39.52 -71.32
N VAL A 172 51.09 -40.36 -71.46
CA VAL A 172 51.05 -41.62 -72.22
C VAL A 172 50.61 -42.82 -71.34
N THR A 173 50.42 -42.63 -70.03
CA THR A 173 49.98 -43.69 -69.10
C THR A 173 48.65 -43.39 -68.42
N MET A 174 47.67 -42.85 -69.15
CA MET A 174 46.26 -42.95 -68.73
C MET A 174 45.74 -44.35 -69.10
N PRO A 175 45.30 -45.19 -68.15
CA PRO A 175 44.58 -46.42 -68.47
C PRO A 175 43.28 -46.05 -69.19
N THR A 176 43.10 -46.54 -70.41
CA THR A 176 41.87 -46.36 -71.22
C THR A 176 40.70 -47.23 -70.73
N ASP A 177 40.70 -47.62 -69.45
CA ASP A 177 39.70 -48.50 -68.87
C ASP A 177 38.75 -47.69 -67.97
N PRO A 178 37.54 -47.34 -68.43
CA PRO A 178 36.63 -46.44 -67.70
C PRO A 178 36.01 -47.06 -66.45
N LYS A 179 36.42 -48.26 -66.03
CA LYS A 179 35.82 -49.02 -64.92
C LYS A 179 36.64 -49.01 -63.62
N ALA A 180 37.81 -48.37 -63.59
CA ALA A 180 38.68 -48.33 -62.42
C ALA A 180 38.45 -47.12 -61.49
N TRP A 181 37.53 -46.21 -61.84
CA TRP A 181 37.26 -44.99 -61.05
C TRP A 181 35.86 -44.95 -60.43
N GLU A 182 35.11 -46.06 -60.44
CA GLU A 182 33.87 -46.16 -59.67
C GLU A 182 34.19 -45.99 -58.19
N PRO A 183 33.82 -44.86 -57.55
CA PRO A 183 34.05 -44.73 -56.12
C PRO A 183 33.17 -45.75 -55.42
N GLU A 184 33.81 -46.64 -54.65
CA GLU A 184 33.14 -47.53 -53.72
C GLU A 184 32.17 -46.70 -52.87
N ALA A 185 30.89 -47.07 -52.91
CA ALA A 185 29.81 -46.33 -52.27
C ALA A 185 30.17 -46.04 -50.81
N ALA A 186 30.28 -44.76 -50.48
CA ALA A 186 30.50 -44.32 -49.11
C ALA A 186 29.39 -44.92 -48.23
N PRO A 187 29.72 -45.50 -47.06
CA PRO A 187 28.69 -45.95 -46.13
C PRO A 187 27.80 -44.76 -45.75
N GLU A 188 26.49 -44.97 -45.77
CA GLU A 188 25.49 -43.98 -45.37
C GLU A 188 25.89 -43.33 -44.04
N PRO A 189 25.83 -41.99 -43.92
CA PRO A 189 26.03 -41.34 -42.63
C PRO A 189 24.95 -41.82 -41.67
N GLU A 190 25.36 -42.38 -40.54
CA GLU A 190 24.45 -42.71 -39.43
C GLU A 190 23.60 -41.47 -39.11
N PRO A 191 22.28 -41.64 -38.88
CA PRO A 191 21.45 -40.53 -38.48
C PRO A 191 22.01 -39.93 -37.18
N PRO A 192 22.06 -38.59 -37.06
CA PRO A 192 22.50 -37.96 -35.82
C PRO A 192 21.64 -38.51 -34.66
N PRO A 193 22.24 -38.73 -33.47
CA PRO A 193 21.45 -39.15 -32.31
C PRO A 193 20.30 -38.17 -32.15
N ALA A 194 19.09 -38.70 -31.98
CA ALA A 194 17.90 -37.92 -31.69
C ALA A 194 18.28 -36.89 -30.61
N ALA A 195 18.04 -35.61 -30.91
CA ALA A 195 18.15 -34.57 -29.90
C ALA A 195 17.45 -35.08 -28.63
N PRO A 196 18.04 -34.93 -27.44
CA PRO A 196 17.26 -35.14 -26.24
C PRO A 196 16.03 -34.25 -26.39
N ASN A 197 14.85 -34.85 -26.29
CA ASN A 197 13.63 -34.08 -26.07
C ASN A 197 13.92 -33.29 -24.78
N GLU A 198 14.32 -32.04 -24.93
CA GLU A 198 14.18 -31.05 -23.88
C GLU A 198 12.68 -30.90 -23.72
N ASP A 199 12.11 -31.78 -22.89
CA ASP A 199 10.84 -31.57 -22.23
C ASP A 199 10.97 -30.24 -21.48
N ALA A 200 10.66 -29.15 -22.17
CA ALA A 200 10.60 -27.79 -21.66
C ALA A 200 9.39 -27.58 -20.73
N ASP A 201 8.87 -28.65 -20.13
CA ASP A 201 7.64 -28.67 -19.33
C ASP A 201 7.87 -28.87 -17.83
N ASP A 202 9.13 -28.97 -17.35
CA ASP A 202 9.40 -29.18 -15.91
C ASP A 202 10.21 -28.07 -15.22
N LEU A 203 10.26 -26.88 -15.82
CA LEU A 203 10.48 -25.66 -15.04
C LEU A 203 9.14 -25.20 -14.46
N ASP A 204 8.63 -25.95 -13.48
CA ASP A 204 7.71 -25.45 -12.46
C ASP A 204 8.49 -24.39 -11.67
N ILE A 205 8.67 -23.22 -12.29
CA ILE A 205 8.95 -21.97 -11.59
C ILE A 205 7.70 -21.75 -10.76
N ARG A 206 7.70 -22.36 -9.56
CA ARG A 206 6.91 -21.88 -8.44
C ARG A 206 7.41 -20.47 -8.19
N PHE A 207 6.79 -19.53 -8.90
CA PHE A 207 6.65 -18.17 -8.44
C PHE A 207 5.94 -18.30 -7.11
N ASP A 208 6.78 -18.36 -6.08
CA ASP A 208 6.36 -18.32 -4.70
C ASP A 208 5.47 -17.09 -4.59
N ARG A 209 4.17 -17.34 -4.43
CA ARG A 209 3.10 -16.33 -4.38
C ARG A 209 3.20 -15.48 -3.11
N SER A 210 4.34 -15.51 -2.43
CA SER A 210 4.59 -14.96 -1.10
C SER A 210 5.22 -13.57 -1.11
N LEU A 211 5.58 -12.99 -2.27
CA LEU A 211 6.16 -11.64 -2.31
C LEU A 211 5.15 -10.51 -2.52
N PHE A 212 4.01 -10.77 -3.17
CA PHE A 212 2.97 -9.76 -3.40
C PHE A 212 1.84 -9.76 -2.37
N GLU A 213 1.66 -10.85 -1.60
CA GLU A 213 0.69 -10.90 -0.49
C GLU A 213 1.24 -10.26 0.81
N LEU A 214 2.54 -9.94 0.90
CA LEU A 214 3.12 -9.30 2.09
C LEU A 214 3.02 -7.76 2.07
N LEU A 215 2.48 -7.15 1.01
CA LEU A 215 2.31 -5.69 0.92
C LEU A 215 0.87 -5.20 1.14
N ASP A 216 -0.12 -6.11 1.20
CA ASP A 216 -1.53 -5.72 1.35
C ASP A 216 -2.02 -5.77 2.82
N ASP A 217 -1.28 -6.42 3.72
CA ASP A 217 -1.67 -6.60 5.13
C ASP A 217 -1.28 -5.41 6.05
N ARG A 218 -1.09 -4.22 5.48
CA ARG A 218 -0.72 -2.99 6.22
C ARG A 218 -1.73 -1.84 6.11
N ALA A 219 -2.87 -2.08 5.47
CA ALA A 219 -3.87 -1.03 5.23
C ALA A 219 -5.00 -0.95 6.26
N ASP A 220 -5.20 -1.94 7.15
CA ASP A 220 -6.45 -2.03 7.95
C ASP A 220 -6.32 -1.77 9.46
N ASP A 221 -5.27 -1.07 9.90
CA ASP A 221 -5.10 -0.72 11.31
C ASP A 221 -4.93 0.81 11.50
N ARG A 222 -5.94 1.59 11.10
CA ARG A 222 -6.19 2.98 11.55
C ARG A 222 -7.66 3.39 11.51
#